data_AF-A0A7J3DRU0-F1
#
_entry.id   AF-A0A7J3DRU0-F1
#
_cell.length_a   1.000
_cell.length_b   1.000
_cell.length_c   1.000
_cell.angle_alpha   90.00
_cell.angle_beta   90.00
_cell.angle_gamma   90.00
#
_symmetry.space_group_name_H-M   'P 1'
#
loop_
_entity.id
_entity.type
_entity.pdbx_description
1 polymer ?
#
loop_
_entity_poly.entity_id
_entity_poly.type
_entity_poly.pdbx_seq_one_letter_code
_entity_poly.pdbx_strand_id
1 'polypeptide(L)'
;MARYIILTYPRRELPFNPLIGLKRYRKYCKLLVDLWQTPFKLSTKGVDELYRFILEYSRKRNVQNRILVLNEDIVSFNILCIDLEEVLEKVLEIISRNLEPYRPRTYSSEAESDG
;
A
#
# COMPACT_ATOMS: atom_id res chain seq x y z
N MET A 1 -19.58 2.78 -14.74
CA MET A 1 -18.68 1.66 -14.38
C MET A 1 -17.27 2.22 -14.25
N ALA A 2 -16.68 2.25 -13.05
CA ALA A 2 -15.35 2.83 -12.87
C ALA A 2 -14.28 1.77 -13.10
N ARG A 3 -13.47 1.94 -14.15
CA ARG A 3 -12.36 1.05 -14.48
C ARG A 3 -11.12 1.50 -13.69
N TYR A 4 -10.52 0.58 -12.94
CA TYR A 4 -9.18 0.80 -12.39
C TYR A 4 -8.18 0.68 -13.53
N ILE A 5 -7.25 1.63 -13.62
CA ILE A 5 -6.03 1.44 -14.39
C ILE A 5 -5.10 0.68 -13.46
N ILE A 6 -4.82 -0.59 -13.79
CA ILE A 6 -3.76 -1.33 -13.11
C ILE A 6 -2.46 -0.83 -13.73
N LEU A 7 -1.65 -0.16 -12.92
CA LEU A 7 -0.30 0.19 -13.32
C LEU A 7 0.61 -0.98 -12.95
N THR A 8 1.20 -1.62 -13.95
CA THR A 8 2.43 -2.37 -13.74
C THR A 8 3.54 -1.34 -13.56
N TYR A 9 4.03 -1.16 -12.35
CA TYR A 9 5.10 -0.20 -12.07
C TYR A 9 6.44 -0.83 -12.51
N PRO A 10 7.02 -0.44 -13.66
CA PRO A 10 8.04 -1.24 -14.33
C PRO A 10 9.46 -0.88 -13.84
N ARG A 11 9.61 -0.46 -12.58
CA ARG A 11 10.95 -0.25 -12.01
C ARG A 11 11.52 -1.61 -11.61
N ARG A 12 12.49 -2.09 -12.40
CA ARG A 12 13.33 -3.28 -12.13
C ARG A 12 14.08 -3.25 -10.78
N GLU A 13 13.98 -2.16 -10.02
CA GLU A 13 14.70 -1.91 -8.77
C GLU A 13 13.90 -2.23 -7.51
N LEU A 14 12.57 -2.44 -7.61
CA LEU A 14 11.80 -2.90 -6.45
C LEU A 14 12.00 -4.42 -6.29
N PRO A 15 12.32 -4.92 -5.09
CA PRO A 15 12.45 -6.37 -4.85
C PRO A 15 11.11 -7.12 -4.93
N PHE A 16 10.01 -6.41 -5.22
CA PHE A 16 8.64 -6.89 -5.23
C PHE A 16 7.83 -6.17 -6.32
N ASN A 17 6.75 -6.81 -6.78
CA ASN A 17 5.82 -6.26 -7.76
C ASN A 17 4.47 -5.98 -7.09
N PRO A 18 4.25 -4.80 -6.51
CA PRO A 18 2.96 -4.47 -5.94
C PRO A 18 1.91 -4.29 -7.03
N LEU A 19 0.67 -4.68 -6.76
CA LEU A 19 -0.45 -4.36 -7.62
C LEU A 19 -0.91 -2.93 -7.33
N ILE A 20 -0.77 -2.04 -8.32
CA ILE A 20 -1.14 -0.63 -8.18
C ILE A 20 -2.43 -0.37 -8.95
N GLY A 21 -3.50 -0.04 -8.24
CA GLY A 21 -4.78 0.34 -8.80
C GLY A 21 -5.00 1.84 -8.73
N LEU A 22 -5.37 2.45 -9.87
CA LEU A 22 -5.77 3.85 -9.91
C LEU A 22 -7.20 4.01 -10.41
N LYS A 23 -8.01 4.74 -9.65
CA LYS A 23 -9.35 5.16 -10.07
C LYS A 23 -9.41 6.68 -10.12
N ARG A 24 -9.49 7.22 -11.34
CA ARG A 24 -9.52 8.65 -11.59
C ARG A 24 -10.92 9.24 -11.39
N TYR A 25 -10.97 10.36 -10.70
CA TYR A 25 -12.11 11.27 -10.56
C TYR A 25 -11.72 12.63 -11.16
N ARG A 26 -12.61 13.63 -11.04
CA ARG A 26 -12.41 14.95 -11.67
C ARG A 26 -11.07 15.61 -11.30
N LYS A 27 -10.84 15.85 -10.01
CA LYS A 27 -9.59 16.45 -9.49
C LYS A 27 -8.71 15.46 -8.71
N TYR A 28 -9.28 14.32 -8.34
CA TYR A 28 -8.66 13.35 -7.44
C TYR A 28 -8.47 12.02 -8.12
N CYS A 29 -7.48 11.29 -7.66
CA CYS A 29 -7.19 9.94 -8.05
C CYS A 29 -7.24 9.11 -6.75
N LYS A 30 -8.01 8.02 -6.74
CA LYS A 30 -7.96 7.04 -5.66
C LYS A 30 -6.86 6.05 -5.99
N LEU A 31 -5.84 6.03 -5.15
CA LEU A 31 -4.72 5.11 -5.22
C LEU A 31 -5.02 3.88 -4.36
N LEU A 32 -4.64 2.72 -4.89
CA LEU A 32 -4.61 1.43 -4.23
C LEU A 32 -3.22 0.86 -4.49
N VAL A 33 -2.53 0.45 -3.43
CA VAL A 33 -1.30 -0.33 -3.51
C VAL A 33 -1.55 -1.61 -2.73
N ASP A 34 -1.43 -2.75 -3.40
CA ASP A 34 -1.73 -4.08 -2.86
C ASP A 34 -0.47 -4.95 -2.91
N LEU A 35 -0.02 -5.36 -1.73
CA LEU A 35 1.15 -6.20 -1.49
C LEU A 35 0.78 -7.68 -1.31
N TRP A 36 -0.51 -8.04 -1.28
CA TRP A 36 -1.00 -9.40 -0.97
C TRP A 36 -0.42 -10.48 -1.90
N GLN A 37 -0.12 -10.11 -3.15
CA GLN A 37 0.46 -11.03 -4.13
C GLN A 37 1.99 -11.18 -4.01
N THR A 38 2.60 -10.53 -3.02
CA THR A 38 4.05 -10.53 -2.79
C THR A 38 4.42 -11.33 -1.54
N PRO A 39 5.62 -11.93 -1.46
CA PRO A 39 6.06 -12.66 -0.27
C PRO A 39 6.47 -11.73 0.88
N PHE A 40 6.03 -10.46 0.85
CA PHE A 40 6.39 -9.42 1.78
C PHE A 40 5.12 -8.74 2.33
N LYS A 41 5.23 -8.24 3.54
CA LYS A 41 4.28 -7.30 4.13
C LYS A 41 5.00 -6.04 4.55
N LEU A 42 4.23 -4.98 4.82
CA LEU A 42 4.78 -3.81 5.45
C LEU A 42 5.03 -4.08 6.94
N SER A 43 6.18 -3.67 7.47
CA SER A 43 6.39 -3.62 8.92
C SER A 43 5.43 -2.63 9.57
N THR A 44 5.15 -2.80 10.86
CA THR A 44 4.34 -1.84 11.64
C THR A 44 4.92 -0.42 11.56
N LYS A 45 6.26 -0.30 11.56
CA LYS A 45 6.95 0.99 11.36
C LYS A 45 6.65 1.60 9.99
N GLY A 46 6.61 0.78 8.93
CA GLY A 46 6.24 1.22 7.59
C GLY A 46 4.80 1.68 7.50
N VAL A 47 3.88 0.99 8.19
CA VAL A 47 2.46 1.39 8.27
C VAL A 47 2.34 2.78 8.89
N ASP A 48 2.99 2.99 10.04
CA ASP A 48 3.00 4.29 10.73
C ASP A 48 3.60 5.40 9.85
N GLU A 49 4.68 5.09 9.14
CA GLU A 49 5.37 6.03 8.26
C GLU A 49 4.51 6.43 7.05
N LEU A 50 3.86 5.47 6.39
CA LEU A 50 2.89 5.74 5.34
C LEU A 50 1.73 6.58 5.86
N TYR A 51 1.19 6.22 7.03
CA TYR A 51 0.08 6.94 7.63
C TYR A 51 0.42 8.41 7.89
N ARG A 52 1.61 8.68 8.47
CA ARG A 52 2.11 10.04 8.70
C ARG A 52 2.29 10.81 7.39
N PHE A 53 2.93 10.20 6.40
CA PHE A 53 3.14 10.81 5.09
C PHE A 53 1.80 11.21 4.44
N ILE A 54 0.83 10.29 4.41
CA ILE A 54 -0.48 10.54 3.79
C ILE A 54 -1.25 11.60 4.58
N LEU A 55 -1.23 11.59 5.91
CA LEU A 55 -1.86 12.63 6.73
C LEU A 55 -1.26 14.01 6.47
N GLU A 56 0.07 14.10 6.41
CA GLU A 56 0.76 15.36 6.15
C GLU A 56 0.44 15.89 4.75
N TYR A 57 0.47 15.03 3.73
CA TYR A 57 0.05 15.34 2.37
C TYR A 57 -1.39 15.87 2.35
N SER A 58 -2.31 15.16 3.02
CA SER A 58 -3.73 15.51 3.10
C SER A 58 -3.92 16.90 3.70
N ARG A 59 -3.21 17.20 4.79
CA ARG A 59 -3.25 18.51 5.45
C ARG A 59 -2.68 19.61 4.55
N LYS A 60 -1.53 19.39 3.92
CA LYS A 60 -0.86 20.35 3.03
C LYS A 60 -1.69 20.70 1.80
N ARG A 61 -2.32 19.70 1.19
CA ARG A 61 -3.11 19.86 -0.05
C ARG A 61 -4.61 20.09 0.20
N ASN A 62 -5.03 20.16 1.47
CA ASN A 62 -6.44 20.25 1.88
C ASN A 62 -7.32 19.17 1.22
N VAL A 63 -6.80 17.94 1.17
CA VAL A 63 -7.49 16.77 0.60
C VAL A 63 -8.10 15.98 1.75
N GLN A 64 -9.42 15.80 1.73
CA GLN A 64 -10.05 14.87 2.67
C GLN A 64 -9.73 13.43 2.28
N ASN A 65 -9.03 12.74 3.17
CA ASN A 65 -8.60 11.37 2.95
C ASN A 65 -9.20 10.41 3.97
N ARG A 66 -9.73 9.29 3.45
CA ARG A 66 -9.95 8.07 4.22
C ARG A 66 -8.80 7.15 3.88
N ILE A 67 -7.86 7.02 4.81
CA ILE A 67 -6.73 6.11 4.67
C ILE A 67 -7.22 4.74 5.13
N LEU A 68 -7.09 3.75 4.26
CA LEU A 68 -7.35 2.36 4.58
C LEU A 68 -6.02 1.62 4.51
N VAL A 69 -5.56 1.09 5.64
CA VAL A 69 -4.48 0.11 5.71
C VAL A 69 -5.09 -1.19 6.24
N LEU A 70 -5.13 -2.25 5.44
CA LEU A 70 -5.64 -3.57 5.86
C LEU A 70 -4.48 -4.55 6.00
N ASN A 71 -4.34 -5.12 7.20
CA ASN A 71 -3.38 -6.18 7.53
C ASN A 71 -1.94 -5.91 7.08
N GLU A 72 -1.52 -4.64 7.01
CA GLU A 72 -0.17 -4.24 6.56
C GLU A 72 0.12 -4.50 5.06
N ASP A 73 -0.89 -4.94 4.29
CA ASP A 73 -0.72 -5.40 2.91
C ASP A 73 -1.39 -4.49 1.87
N ILE A 74 -2.49 -3.83 2.25
CA ILE A 74 -3.27 -2.99 1.33
C ILE A 74 -3.29 -1.56 1.82
N VAL A 75 -2.87 -0.63 0.98
CA VAL A 75 -2.88 0.81 1.24
C VAL A 75 -3.79 1.50 0.23
N SER A 76 -4.79 2.25 0.69
CA SER A 76 -5.66 3.04 -0.18
C SER A 76 -6.00 4.42 0.37
N PHE A 77 -5.91 5.44 -0.48
CA PHE A 77 -6.21 6.83 -0.15
C PHE A 77 -6.47 7.68 -1.42
N ASN A 78 -6.95 8.92 -1.26
CA ASN A 78 -7.11 9.86 -2.36
C ASN A 78 -5.92 10.82 -2.46
N ILE A 79 -5.62 11.20 -3.69
CA ILE A 79 -4.58 12.17 -4.02
C ILE A 79 -5.09 13.10 -5.09
N LEU A 80 -4.52 14.30 -5.19
CA LEU A 80 -4.77 15.14 -6.37
C LEU A 80 -4.09 14.49 -7.58
N CYS A 81 -4.76 14.47 -8.72
CA CYS A 81 -4.17 13.85 -9.91
C CYS A 81 -2.91 14.58 -10.41
N ILE A 82 -2.71 15.86 -10.03
CA ILE A 82 -1.48 16.61 -10.33
C ILE A 82 -0.27 16.12 -9.53
N ASP A 83 -0.49 15.51 -8.37
CA ASP A 83 0.56 15.02 -7.47
C ASP A 83 0.78 13.51 -7.62
N LEU A 84 0.10 12.86 -8.58
CA LEU A 84 0.03 11.40 -8.66
C LEU A 84 1.40 10.76 -8.72
N GLU A 85 2.28 11.25 -9.60
CA GLU A 85 3.59 10.68 -9.82
C GLU A 85 4.49 10.81 -8.58
N GLU A 86 4.60 12.02 -8.03
CA GLU A 86 5.39 12.32 -6.83
C GLU A 86 4.92 11.52 -5.61
N VAL A 87 3.60 11.48 -5.37
CA VAL A 87 3.03 10.76 -4.23
C VAL A 87 3.21 9.26 -4.39
N LEU A 88 3.02 8.74 -5.62
CA LEU A 88 3.21 7.32 -5.89
C LEU A 88 4.67 6.91 -5.68
N GLU A 89 5.63 7.69 -6.17
CA GLU A 89 7.05 7.44 -5.95
C GLU A 89 7.38 7.41 -4.46
N LYS A 90 6.88 8.39 -3.69
CA LYS A 90 7.17 8.45 -2.26
C LYS A 90 6.54 7.30 -1.47
N VAL A 91 5.32 6.89 -1.84
CA VAL A 91 4.68 5.70 -1.24
C VAL A 91 5.50 4.45 -1.50
N LEU A 92 5.93 4.24 -2.75
CA LEU A 92 6.71 3.04 -3.10
C LEU A 92 8.09 3.03 -2.44
N GLU A 93 8.73 4.19 -2.27
CA GLU A 93 9.97 4.34 -1.49
C GLU A 93 9.76 3.90 -0.03
N ILE A 94 8.71 4.41 0.62
CA ILE A 94 8.39 4.06 2.01
C ILE A 94 8.08 2.57 2.14
N ILE A 95 7.31 2.01 1.20
CA ILE A 95 7.00 0.57 1.21
C ILE A 95 8.30 -0.22 1.09
N SER A 96 9.08 0.03 0.03
CA SER A 96 10.29 -0.74 -0.30
C SER A 96 11.26 -0.85 0.87
N ARG A 97 11.50 0.25 1.59
CA ARG A 97 12.44 0.26 2.73
C ARG A 97 11.90 -0.37 4.02
N ASN A 98 10.59 -0.60 4.10
CA ASN A 98 9.91 -1.10 5.30
C ASN A 98 9.28 -2.49 5.09
N LEU A 99 9.63 -3.20 4.01
CA LEU A 99 9.17 -4.56 3.78
C LEU A 99 9.81 -5.56 4.73
N GLU A 100 9.00 -6.48 5.23
CA GLU A 100 9.42 -7.65 5.98
C GLU A 100 8.90 -8.91 5.28
N PRO A 101 9.64 -10.04 5.35
CA PRO A 101 9.14 -11.31 4.82
C PRO A 101 7.78 -11.67 5.44
N TYR A 102 6.82 -12.02 4.58
CA TYR A 102 5.54 -12.53 5.03
C TYR A 102 5.74 -13.93 5.61
N ARG A 103 5.80 -14.02 6.94
CA ARG A 103 5.76 -15.30 7.64
C ARG A 103 4.29 -15.59 7.96
N PRO A 104 3.62 -16.52 7.24
CA PRO A 104 2.31 -16.97 7.69
C PRO A 104 2.49 -17.45 9.13
N ARG A 105 1.58 -17.06 10.04
CA ARG A 105 1.56 -17.65 11.37
C ARG A 105 1.50 -19.15 11.14
N THR A 106 2.56 -19.88 11.48
CA THR A 106 2.47 -21.30 11.70
C THR A 106 1.41 -21.46 12.76
N TYR A 107 0.22 -21.87 12.37
CA TYR A 107 -0.65 -22.57 13.29
C TYR A 107 0.17 -23.79 13.69
N SER A 108 0.74 -23.74 14.89
CA SER A 108 1.25 -24.93 15.53
C SER A 108 0.08 -25.90 15.54
N SER A 109 0.14 -26.94 14.73
CA SER A 109 -0.75 -28.09 14.85
C SER A 109 -0.36 -28.83 16.13
N GLU A 110 -0.57 -28.22 17.29
CA GLU A 110 -0.61 -28.91 18.58
C GLU A 110 -2.07 -29.17 18.91
N ALA A 111 -2.63 -30.10 18.13
CA ALA A 111 -3.87 -30.84 18.35
C ALA A 111 -3.65 -32.14 17.56
N GLU A 112 -3.54 -33.35 18.11
CA GLU A 112 -3.89 -33.92 19.41
C GLU A 112 -2.88 -35.05 19.70
N SER A 113 -2.34 -35.13 20.91
CA SER A 113 -1.83 -36.39 21.47
C SER A 113 -2.84 -36.84 22.52
N ASP A 114 -3.77 -37.69 22.10
CA ASP A 114 -4.39 -38.69 22.97
C ASP A 114 -5.04 -39.76 22.09
N GLY A 115 -4.45 -40.97 22.15
CA GLY A 115 -4.87 -42.17 21.43
C GLY A 115 -3.93 -43.33 21.72
#